data_AF-A0A6G6WZV0-F1
#
_entry.id   AF-A0A6G6WZV0-F1
#
_cell.length_a   1.000
_cell.length_b   1.000
_cell.length_c   1.000
_cell.angle_alpha   90.00
_cell.angle_beta   90.00
_cell.angle_gamma   90.00
#
_symmetry.space_group_name_H-M   'P 1'
#
loop_
_entity.id
_entity.type
_entity.pdbx_description
1 polymer ?
#
loop_
_entity_poly.entity_id
_entity_poly.type
_entity_poly.pdbx_seq_one_letter_code
_entity_poly.pdbx_strand_id
1 'polypeptide(L)' 'MREAADILGLSAETLKSWRHAGVGPEVVKYGRAVRITVGALRKLIAGHKAS' A
#
# COMPACT_ATOMS: atom_id res chain seq x y z
N MET A 1 4.98 -4.24 -4.19
CA MET A 1 5.04 -4.35 -2.72
C MET A 1 6.28 -3.66 -2.17
N ARG A 2 7.51 -4.04 -2.54
CA ARG A 2 8.73 -3.48 -1.93
C ARG A 2 8.85 -1.94 -2.03
N GLU A 3 8.63 -1.39 -3.22
CA GLU A 3 8.68 0.06 -3.46
C GLU A 3 7.66 0.85 -2.63
N ALA A 4 6.42 0.36 -2.52
CA ALA A 4 5.41 0.94 -1.65
C ALA A 4 5.78 0.88 -0.16
N ALA A 5 6.50 -0.16 0.25
CA ALA A 5 6.98 -0.33 1.61
C ALA A 5 8.03 0.74 1.94
N ASP A 6 8.97 0.95 1.00
CA ASP A 6 10.01 1.97 1.08
C ASP A 6 9.41 3.39 1.20
N ILE A 7 8.44 3.72 0.32
CA ILE A 7 7.74 5.02 0.34
C ILE A 7 7.03 5.27 1.67
N LEU A 8 6.46 4.23 2.29
CA LEU A 8 5.73 4.35 3.54
C LEU A 8 6.62 4.19 4.78
N GLY A 9 7.90 3.85 4.63
CA GLY A 9 8.78 3.51 5.75
C GLY A 9 8.33 2.24 6.49
N LEU A 10 7.67 1.31 5.82
CA LEU A 10 7.11 0.08 6.38
C LEU A 10 7.83 -1.16 5.86
N SER A 11 7.73 -2.25 6.61
CA SER A 11 8.15 -3.57 6.13
C SER A 11 7.21 -4.07 5.03
N ALA A 12 7.77 -4.76 4.02
CA ALA A 12 6.97 -5.39 2.97
C ALA A 12 6.01 -6.47 3.54
N GLU A 13 6.33 -7.05 4.69
CA GLU A 13 5.47 -7.97 5.44
C GLU A 13 4.22 -7.27 6.01
N THR A 14 4.36 -6.05 6.52
CA THR A 14 3.23 -5.24 6.98
C THR A 14 2.24 -4.98 5.85
N LEU A 15 2.74 -4.61 4.66
CA LEU A 15 1.88 -4.42 3.48
C LEU A 15 1.21 -5.72 3.01
N LYS A 16 1.89 -6.86 3.11
CA LYS A 16 1.27 -8.17 2.84
C LYS A 16 0.16 -8.47 3.84
N SER A 17 0.42 -8.25 5.13
CA SER A 17 -0.55 -8.46 6.21
C SER A 17 -1.81 -7.60 6.00
N TRP A 18 -1.64 -6.31 5.69
CA TRP A 18 -2.75 -5.41 5.36
C TRP A 18 -3.57 -5.91 4.17
N ARG A 19 -2.90 -6.35 3.11
CA ARG A 19 -3.56 -6.94 1.96
C ARG A 19 -4.37 -8.19 2.32
N HIS A 20 -3.86 -9.05 3.21
CA HIS A 20 -4.60 -10.21 3.70
C HIS A 20 -5.80 -9.83 4.57
N ALA A 21 -5.66 -8.78 5.38
CA ALA A 21 -6.72 -8.24 6.22
C ALA A 21 -7.73 -7.38 5.43
N GLY A 22 -7.50 -7.10 4.15
CA GLY A 22 -8.37 -6.27 3.32
C GLY A 22 -8.31 -4.78 3.64
N VAL A 23 -7.24 -4.32 4.31
CA VAL A 23 -7.05 -2.92 4.73
C VAL A 23 -5.87 -2.28 3.98
N GLY A 24 -5.77 -0.95 4.04
CA GLY A 24 -4.65 -0.19 3.46
C GLY A 24 -4.92 0.34 2.05
N PRO A 25 -3.87 0.67 1.28
CA PRO A 25 -4.00 1.36 0.00
C PRO A 25 -4.56 0.44 -1.08
N GLU A 26 -5.36 1.02 -1.98
CA GLU A 26 -5.95 0.31 -3.11
C GLU A 26 -4.86 -0.34 -3.98
N VAL A 27 -5.07 -1.63 -4.29
CA VAL A 27 -4.11 -2.44 -5.07
C VAL A 27 -4.69 -2.78 -6.43
N VAL A 28 -3.84 -2.74 -7.46
CA VAL A 28 -4.20 -3.12 -8.83
C VAL A 28 -3.47 -4.42 -9.19
N LYS A 29 -4.21 -5.40 -9.72
CA LYS A 29 -3.62 -6.63 -10.27
C LYS A 29 -3.16 -6.37 -11.70
N TYR A 30 -1.89 -6.63 -11.97
CA TYR A 30 -1.31 -6.57 -13.30
C TYR A 30 -0.77 -7.96 -13.66
N GLY A 31 -1.64 -8.78 -14.25
CA GLY A 31 -1.39 -10.22 -14.42
C GLY A 31 -1.16 -10.91 -13.07
N ARG A 32 0.01 -11.55 -12.90
CA ARG A 32 0.42 -12.19 -11.63
C ARG A 32 0.98 -11.20 -10.60
N ALA A 33 1.29 -9.96 -11.01
CA ALA A 33 1.86 -8.96 -10.13
C ALA A 33 0.78 -8.13 -9.43
N VAL A 34 1.02 -7.79 -8.16
CA VAL A 34 0.18 -6.86 -7.40
C VAL A 34 0.95 -5.55 -7.24
N ARG A 35 0.37 -4.47 -7.76
CA ARG A 35 0.94 -3.12 -7.74
C ARG A 35 0.10 -2.22 -6.86
N ILE A 36 0.76 -1.27 -6.21
CA ILE A 36 0.12 -0.18 -5.49
C ILE A 36 0.47 1.06 -6.30
N THR A 37 -0.55 1.85 -6.66
CA THR A 37 -0.30 3.08 -7.42
C THR A 37 0.20 4.16 -6.48
N VAL A 38 1.03 5.08 -7.00
CA VAL A 38 1.49 6.25 -6.22
C VAL A 38 0.30 7.09 -5.73
N GLY A 39 -0.77 7.18 -6.53
CA GLY A 39 -2.01 7.86 -6.12
C GLY A 39 -2.67 7.22 -4.90
N ALA A 40 -2.75 5.88 -4.86
CA ALA A 40 -3.28 5.16 -3.69
C ALA A 40 -2.40 5.37 -2.44
N LEU A 41 -1.07 5.38 -2.60
CA LEU A 41 -0.15 5.72 -1.50
C LEU A 41 -0.37 7.13 -0.99
N ARG A 42 -0.49 8.12 -1.88
CA ARG A 42 -0.75 9.51 -1.49
C ARG A 42 -2.08 9.66 -0.76
N LYS A 43 -3.14 9.01 -1.24
CA LYS A 43 -4.47 9.02 -0.60
C LYS A 43 -4.42 8.43 0.81
N LEU A 44 -3.69 7.33 1.00
CA LEU A 44 -3.48 6.73 2.32
C LEU A 44 -2.76 7.70 3.27
N ILE A 45 -1.65 8.30 2.82
CA ILE A 45 -0.87 9.27 3.61
C ILE A 45 -1.72 10.49 3.98
N ALA A 46 -2.49 11.03 3.02
CA ALA A 46 -3.36 12.17 3.25
C ALA A 46 -4.48 11.86 4.26
N GLY A 47 -5.06 10.66 4.20
CA GLY A 47 -6.08 10.20 5.16
C GLY A 47 -5.53 10.03 6.57
N HIS A 48 -4.27 9.65 6.73
CA HIS A 48 -3.63 9.52 8.05
C HIS A 48 -3.20 10.85 8.68
N LYS A 49 -2.94 11.89 7.86
CA LYS A 49 -2.53 13.21 8.34
C LYS A 49 -3.71 14.03 8.91
N ALA A 50 -4.93 13.51 8.83
CA ALA A 50 -6.17 14.16 9.26
C ALA A 50 -6.74 13.58 10.57
N SER A 51 -5.93 12.88 11.38
CA SER A 51 -6.29 12.41 12.73
C SER A 51 -5.33 12.93 13.78
#